data_AF-A0A328Y9N7-F1
#
_entry.id   AF-A0A328Y9N7-F1
#
_cell.length_a   1.000
_cell.length_b   1.000
_cell.length_c   1.000
_cell.angle_alpha   90.00
_cell.angle_beta   90.00
_cell.angle_gamma   90.00
#
_symmetry.space_group_name_H-M   'P 1'
#
loop_
_entity.id
_entity.type
_entity.pdbx_description
1 polymer ?
#
loop_
_entity_poly.entity_id
_entity_poly.type
_entity_poly.pdbx_seq_one_letter_code
_entity_poly.pdbx_strand_id
1 'polypeptide(L)' 'MNNVVQERHADGGRVDYAFNAFGDKVSAAELVYAGTSDTTVTNYAYDKRSRLVQTTLVQGDALRYRVNG' A
#
# COMPACT_ATOMS: atom_id res chain seq x y z
N MET A 1 14.26 4.98 14.48
CA MET A 1 13.94 4.88 13.05
C MET A 1 13.01 6.01 12.68
N ASN A 2 13.30 6.71 11.58
CA ASN A 2 12.44 7.75 11.00
C ASN A 2 11.85 7.20 9.71
N ASN A 3 10.77 6.43 9.81
CA ASN A 3 10.07 5.89 8.64
C ASN A 3 8.84 6.74 8.35
N VAL A 4 8.64 7.12 7.09
CA VAL A 4 7.42 7.80 6.65
C VAL A 4 6.27 6.80 6.76
N VAL A 5 5.27 7.13 7.57
CA VAL A 5 4.07 6.28 7.76
C VAL A 5 2.89 6.71 6.91
N GLN A 6 2.94 7.92 6.35
CA GLN A 6 1.89 8.45 5.48
C GLN A 6 2.47 9.51 4.53
N GLU A 7 2.08 9.42 3.27
CA GLU A 7 2.25 10.45 2.24
C GLU A 7 0.88 10.98 1.83
N ARG A 8 0.78 12.29 1.57
CA ARG A 8 -0.46 12.93 1.12
C ARG A 8 -0.21 13.69 -0.17
N HIS A 9 -1.04 13.42 -1.16
CA HIS A 9 -0.95 14.02 -2.49
C HIS A 9 -1.84 15.27 -2.57
N ALA A 10 -1.55 16.15 -3.54
CA ALA A 10 -2.26 17.42 -3.71
C ALA A 10 -3.72 17.24 -4.17
N ASP A 11 -4.03 16.11 -4.81
CA ASP A 11 -5.38 15.67 -5.19
C ASP A 11 -6.16 15.03 -4.04
N GLY A 12 -5.56 15.00 -2.84
CA GLY A 12 -6.13 14.40 -1.63
C GLY A 12 -6.05 12.88 -1.61
N GLY A 13 -5.40 12.25 -2.60
CA GLY A 13 -4.90 10.89 -2.50
C GLY A 13 -3.90 10.76 -1.35
N ARG A 14 -3.71 9.55 -0.85
CA ARG A 14 -2.73 9.28 0.21
C ARG A 14 -2.18 7.88 0.12
N VAL A 15 -0.99 7.70 0.66
CA VAL A 15 -0.39 6.37 0.83
C VAL A 15 -0.08 6.18 2.31
N ASP A 16 -0.65 5.13 2.91
CA ASP A 16 -0.39 4.73 4.29
C ASP A 16 0.59 3.55 4.30
N TYR A 17 1.66 3.65 5.10
CA TYR A 17 2.71 2.63 5.20
C TYR A 17 2.75 1.99 6.58
N ALA A 18 2.90 0.67 6.61
CA ALA A 18 3.13 -0.09 7.84
C ALA A 18 4.50 -0.76 7.81
N PHE A 19 5.16 -0.82 8.96
CA PHE A 19 6.48 -1.42 9.13
C PHE A 19 6.49 -2.42 10.27
N ASN A 20 7.30 -3.47 10.15
CA ASN A 20 7.57 -4.40 11.25
C ASN A 20 8.59 -3.80 12.25
N ALA A 21 8.88 -4.51 13.34
CA ALA A 21 9.85 -4.07 14.35
C ALA A 21 11.31 -3.98 13.84
N PHE A 22 11.63 -4.62 12.72
CA PHE A 22 12.92 -4.53 12.04
C PHE A 22 13.00 -3.33 11.08
N GLY A 23 11.88 -2.64 10.85
CA GLY A 23 11.78 -1.51 9.94
C GLY A 23 11.46 -1.88 8.49
N ASP A 24 11.14 -3.15 8.20
CA ASP A 24 10.72 -3.57 6.86
C ASP A 24 9.28 -3.13 6.61
N LYS A 25 9.01 -2.58 5.43
CA LYS A 25 7.66 -2.17 5.02
C LYS A 25 6.79 -3.39 4.76
N VAL A 26 5.79 -3.64 5.59
CA VAL A 26 4.89 -4.81 5.46
C VAL A 26 3.61 -4.51 4.69
N SER A 27 3.22 -3.24 4.58
CA SER A 27 2.05 -2.82 3.81
C SER A 27 2.20 -1.41 3.24
N ALA A 28 1.61 -1.21 2.06
CA ALA A 28 1.36 0.10 1.46
C ALA A 28 -0.09 0.13 0.98
N ALA A 29 -0.90 1.03 1.56
CA ALA A 29 -2.29 1.24 1.18
C ALA A 29 -2.43 2.58 0.47
N GLU A 30 -2.73 2.55 -0.82
CA GLU A 30 -2.86 3.73 -1.66
C GLU A 30 -4.34 4.04 -1.92
N LEU A 31 -4.75 5.24 -1.52
CA LEU A 31 -6.02 5.86 -1.87
C LEU A 31 -5.81 6.78 -3.08
N VAL A 32 -6.51 6.52 -4.18
CA VAL A 32 -6.22 7.14 -5.48
C VAL A 32 -6.45 8.67 -5.48
N TYR A 33 -7.53 9.17 -4.86
CA TYR A 33 -7.81 10.60 -4.71
C TYR A 33 -8.80 10.84 -3.56
N ALA A 34 -8.99 12.10 -3.15
CA ALA A 34 -9.98 12.40 -2.12
C ALA A 34 -11.40 12.07 -2.57
N GLY A 35 -12.15 11.34 -1.73
CA GLY A 35 -13.56 11.05 -1.97
C GLY A 35 -13.88 9.76 -2.72
N THR A 36 -12.86 8.98 -3.13
CA THR A 36 -13.07 7.58 -3.54
C THR A 36 -12.89 6.61 -2.38
N SER A 37 -13.42 5.40 -2.51
CA SER A 37 -13.07 4.24 -1.69
C SER A 37 -12.10 3.29 -2.40
N ASP A 38 -11.64 3.65 -3.61
CA ASP A 38 -10.61 2.94 -4.37
C ASP A 38 -9.31 2.93 -3.57
N THR A 39 -9.06 1.80 -2.93
CA THR A 39 -7.81 1.55 -2.21
C THR A 39 -7.13 0.33 -2.79
N THR A 40 -5.87 0.51 -3.16
CA THR A 40 -4.98 -0.59 -3.53
C THR A 40 -4.05 -0.87 -2.37
N VAL A 41 -4.05 -2.11 -1.87
CA VAL A 41 -3.16 -2.51 -0.77
C VAL A 41 -2.13 -3.48 -1.32
N THR A 42 -0.86 -3.16 -1.15
CA THR A 42 0.26 -4.08 -1.43
C THR A 42 0.86 -4.55 -0.11
N ASN A 43 0.82 -5.86 0.11
CA ASN A 43 1.42 -6.50 1.28
C ASN A 43 2.74 -7.16 0.92
N TYR A 44 3.70 -7.07 1.84
CA TYR A 44 5.04 -7.61 1.68
C TYR A 44 5.36 -8.57 2.82
N ALA A 45 5.80 -9.78 2.49
CA ALA A 45 6.28 -10.75 3.47
C ALA A 45 7.79 -10.91 3.36
N TYR A 46 8.45 -11.00 4.51
CA TYR A 46 9.90 -11.12 4.63
C TYR A 46 10.26 -12.37 5.41
N ASP A 47 11.43 -12.95 5.10
CA ASP A 47 12.03 -13.96 5.96
C ASP A 47 12.70 -13.34 7.20
N LYS A 48 13.23 -14.19 8.09
CA LYS A 48 13.90 -13.75 9.34
C LYS A 48 15.18 -12.93 9.11
N ARG A 49 15.65 -12.79 7.88
CA ARG A 49 16.83 -12.00 7.49
C ARG A 49 16.43 -10.73 6.72
N SER A 50 15.17 -10.31 6.82
CA SER A 50 14.61 -9.14 6.12
C SER A 50 14.74 -9.23 4.60
N ARG A 51 14.73 -10.46 4.04
CA ARG A 51 14.67 -10.65 2.60
C ARG A 51 13.22 -10.79 2.18
N LEU A 52 12.80 -10.00 1.19
CA LEU A 52 11.45 -10.07 0.63
C LEU A 52 11.23 -11.46 0.01
N VAL A 53 10.18 -12.16 0.45
CA VAL A 53 9.82 -13.50 -0.03
C VAL A 53 8.48 -13.53 -0.77
N GLN A 54 7.60 -12.56 -0.52
CA GLN A 54 6.31 -12.48 -1.20
C GLN A 54 5.81 -11.04 -1.31
N THR A 55 5.18 -10.73 -2.44
CA THR A 55 4.39 -9.51 -2.63
C THR A 55 2.98 -9.93 -3.02
N THR A 56 1.97 -9.39 -2.34
CA THR A 56 0.56 -9.70 -2.59
C THR A 56 -0.19 -8.39 -2.82
N LEU A 57 -0.80 -8.27 -4.00
CA LEU A 57 -1.68 -7.17 -4.34
C LEU A 57 -3.12 -7.52 -3.93
N VAL A 58 -3.74 -6.65 -3.14
CA VAL A 58 -5.16 -6.73 -2.79
C VAL A 58 -5.83 -5.47 -3.33
N GLN A 59 -6.68 -5.67 -4.32
CA GLN A 59 -7.53 -4.63 -4.88
C GLN A 59 -8.89 -4.69 -4.20
N GLY A 60 -9.34 -3.59 -3.57
CA GLY A 60 -10.71 -3.45 -3.08
C GLY A 60 -11.72 -3.29 -4.22
N ASP A 61 -12.98 -3.68 -4.01
CA ASP A 61 -14.02 -3.85 -5.05
C ASP A 61 -14.44 -2.61 -5.85
N ALA A 62 -13.89 -1.43 -5.57
CA ALA A 62 -14.05 -0.27 -6.45
C ALA A 62 -13.15 -0.38 -7.73
N LEU A 63 -12.23 -1.36 -7.78
CA LEU A 63 -11.26 -1.62 -8.85
C LEU A 63 -11.77 -2.50 -10.02
N ARG A 64 -13.08 -2.69 -10.19
CA ARG A 64 -13.67 -3.45 -11.33
C ARG A 64 -13.93 -2.65 -12.60
N TYR A 65 -13.86 -1.31 -12.58
CA TYR A 65 -14.03 -0.50 -13.78
C TYR A 65 -12.67 -0.10 -14.37
N ARG A 66 -12.02 -1.03 -15.08
CA ARG A 66 -11.21 -0.78 -16.31
C ARG A 66 -10.27 -1.95 -16.60
N VAL A 67 -10.82 -2.99 -17.19
CA VAL A 67 -10.14 -3.70 -18.29
C VAL A 67 -11.20 -3.99 -19.33
N ASN A 68 -11.57 -2.96 -20.08
CA ASN A 68 -12.20 -3.08 -21.39
C ASN A 68 -11.59 -1.98 -22.26
N GLY A 69 -10.64 -2.41 -23.08
CA GLY A 69 -9.99 -1.70 -24.17
C GLY A 69 -9.32 -2.76 -25.02
#